data_AF-A0A0W0R0X1-F1
#
_entry.id   AF-A0A0W0R0X1-F1
#
_cell.length_a   1.000
_cell.length_b   1.000
_cell.length_c   1.000
_cell.angle_alpha   90.00
_cell.angle_beta   90.00
_cell.angle_gamma   90.00
#
_symmetry.space_group_name_H-M   'P 1'
#
loop_
_entity.id
_entity.type
_entity.pdbx_description
1 polymer ?
#
loop_
_entity_poly.entity_id
_entity_poly.type
_entity_poly.pdbx_seq_one_letter_code
_entity_poly.pdbx_strand_id
1 'polypeptide(L)'
;MPTQFTTMQSFFKHPVTGVKSVKEPAKVGAFVNVGGRGDCGFRSVAAGFLDNILARNRVRNDVITKVLNRHFQYFPHHRPQRGTLKGELHTPAEIMQQVINKVTLSELVQTLGYTLRQLAVDEFVVHPNKYRGAFVNDTEATHPAQMRQIHTYIDETAIAALAEVLNTPIEVKVVEAEKELPLKLKYNAEGENPAIVVQLQNHHYVPKVVDVKRFTTVGLQASRAISPVNLANEEPSMEEILKLIASEDKRIHAEFQAHKNRLTTMVSAGELSKKDLLNLYVDGMRNSDYLRGRTKYVGLEHGNQQFFNTLLTAQSEGVVAAKAGSYDRQVVDALIHGIARAISIGQMNTNDVFAQFDQEEAVSAVYR
;
A
#
# COMPACT_ATOMS: atom_id res chain seq x y z
N MET A 1 50.44 -42.28 -47.67
CA MET A 1 49.56 -41.12 -47.44
C MET A 1 49.34 -40.97 -45.94
N PRO A 2 49.46 -39.79 -45.33
CA PRO A 2 50.65 -38.93 -45.36
C PRO A 2 51.07 -38.45 -43.95
N THR A 3 52.35 -38.04 -43.85
CA THR A 3 52.93 -36.96 -43.03
C THR A 3 52.64 -36.85 -41.53
N GLN A 4 53.67 -37.18 -40.75
CA GLN A 4 54.05 -36.40 -39.56
C GLN A 4 54.64 -35.07 -40.01
N PHE A 5 54.14 -33.96 -39.46
CA PHE A 5 54.89 -32.69 -39.37
C PHE A 5 54.67 -32.05 -38.01
N THR A 6 55.81 -31.89 -37.35
CA THR A 6 56.22 -30.99 -36.27
C THR A 6 55.37 -29.73 -36.07
N THR A 7 55.08 -29.40 -34.81
CA THR A 7 55.26 -28.02 -34.33
C THR A 7 55.76 -27.98 -32.89
N MET A 8 56.86 -27.24 -32.71
CA MET A 8 57.49 -26.90 -31.44
C MET A 8 56.64 -25.91 -30.61
N GLN A 9 56.95 -25.89 -29.31
CA GLN A 9 56.67 -24.88 -28.27
C GLN A 9 56.75 -23.42 -28.81
N SER A 10 56.10 -22.38 -28.29
CA SER A 10 55.84 -21.92 -26.91
C SER A 10 54.98 -20.62 -26.98
N PHE A 11 54.87 -19.87 -25.87
CA PHE A 11 54.31 -18.49 -25.71
C PHE A 11 52.79 -18.46 -25.52
N PHE A 12 52.18 -18.44 -24.32
CA PHE A 12 52.39 -17.55 -23.18
C PHE A 12 51.91 -18.21 -21.87
N LYS A 13 52.68 -18.01 -20.79
CA LYS A 13 52.25 -18.20 -19.41
C LYS A 13 51.61 -16.91 -18.90
N HIS A 14 50.31 -16.92 -18.61
CA HIS A 14 49.70 -16.05 -17.58
C HIS A 14 48.50 -16.79 -16.96
N PRO A 15 48.41 -16.92 -15.63
CA PRO A 15 47.19 -17.40 -14.99
C PRO A 15 46.13 -16.30 -15.10
N VAL A 16 44.99 -16.60 -15.73
CA VAL A 16 43.80 -15.74 -15.62
C VAL A 16 43.23 -15.94 -14.21
N THR A 17 43.76 -15.19 -13.25
CA THR A 17 43.09 -14.91 -11.99
C THR A 17 41.87 -14.04 -12.30
N GLY A 18 40.68 -14.64 -12.29
CA GLY A 18 39.47 -13.89 -12.58
C GLY A 18 38.22 -14.74 -12.74
N VAL A 19 38.02 -15.76 -11.90
CA VAL A 19 36.67 -16.34 -11.76
C VAL A 19 35.82 -15.31 -11.02
N LYS A 20 35.20 -14.40 -11.77
CA LYS A 20 34.04 -13.66 -11.27
C LYS A 20 33.02 -14.73 -10.88
N SER A 21 32.74 -14.84 -9.58
CA SER A 21 31.65 -15.67 -9.08
C SER A 21 30.40 -15.32 -9.87
N VAL A 22 29.93 -16.27 -10.69
CA VAL A 22 28.62 -16.18 -11.31
C VAL A 22 27.64 -16.12 -10.16
N LYS A 23 27.08 -14.93 -9.89
CA LYS A 23 25.98 -14.79 -8.94
C LYS A 23 24.89 -15.75 -9.42
N GLU A 24 24.53 -16.72 -8.59
CA GLU A 24 23.37 -17.57 -8.84
C GLU A 24 22.18 -16.67 -9.21
N PRO A 25 21.39 -17.02 -10.24
CA PRO A 25 20.21 -16.25 -10.58
C PRO A 25 19.30 -16.18 -9.36
N ALA A 26 18.86 -14.96 -9.00
CA ALA A 26 17.93 -14.75 -7.91
C ALA A 26 16.72 -15.68 -8.08
N LYS A 27 16.44 -16.53 -7.08
CA LYS A 27 15.30 -17.45 -7.12
C LYS A 27 14.02 -16.66 -7.40
N VAL A 28 13.38 -16.94 -8.53
CA VAL A 28 12.11 -16.32 -8.89
C VAL A 28 11.03 -16.90 -7.98
N GLY A 29 10.51 -16.09 -7.06
CA GLY A 29 9.44 -16.52 -6.14
C GLY A 29 8.15 -16.91 -6.89
N ALA A 30 7.32 -17.73 -6.25
CA ALA A 30 6.03 -18.19 -6.80
C ALA A 30 4.87 -17.88 -5.85
N PHE A 31 3.65 -17.83 -6.39
CA PHE A 31 2.44 -17.63 -5.60
C PHE A 31 2.04 -18.94 -4.93
N VAL A 32 1.84 -18.91 -3.60
CA VAL A 32 1.52 -20.08 -2.80
C VAL A 32 0.31 -19.82 -1.93
N ASN A 33 -0.65 -20.73 -1.92
CA ASN A 33 -1.81 -20.62 -1.04
C ASN A 33 -1.41 -20.99 0.40
N VAL A 34 -1.51 -20.02 1.32
CA VAL A 34 -1.23 -20.19 2.76
C VAL A 34 -2.50 -20.39 3.60
N GLY A 35 -3.63 -20.68 2.95
CA GLY A 35 -4.93 -20.86 3.57
C GLY A 35 -5.55 -19.55 4.09
N GLY A 36 -6.59 -19.70 4.90
CA GLY A 36 -7.32 -18.58 5.52
C GLY A 36 -8.81 -18.61 5.20
N ARG A 37 -9.64 -18.21 6.16
CA ARG A 37 -11.10 -18.04 6.03
C ARG A 37 -11.49 -16.73 6.72
N GLY A 38 -11.59 -15.67 5.92
CA GLY A 38 -11.81 -14.29 6.42
C GLY A 38 -10.52 -13.57 6.87
N ASP A 39 -9.35 -14.21 6.81
CA ASP A 39 -8.05 -13.67 7.24
C ASP A 39 -6.92 -13.89 6.22
N CYS A 40 -7.24 -14.31 4.99
CA CYS A 40 -6.24 -14.65 3.97
C CYS A 40 -5.35 -13.48 3.55
N GLY A 41 -5.87 -12.25 3.55
CA GLY A 41 -5.07 -11.03 3.32
C GLY A 41 -3.97 -10.86 4.36
N PHE A 42 -4.32 -10.92 5.64
CA PHE A 42 -3.37 -10.83 6.75
C PHE A 42 -2.35 -11.97 6.76
N ARG A 43 -2.77 -13.21 6.49
CA ARG A 43 -1.85 -14.35 6.36
C ARG A 43 -0.90 -14.19 5.20
N SER A 44 -1.36 -13.64 4.08
CA SER A 44 -0.52 -13.38 2.90
C SER A 44 0.55 -12.35 3.22
N VAL A 45 0.20 -11.24 3.87
CA VAL A 45 1.18 -10.24 4.30
C VAL A 45 2.14 -10.82 5.34
N ALA A 46 1.65 -11.61 6.30
CA ALA A 46 2.49 -12.28 7.29
C ALA A 46 3.51 -13.24 6.63
N ALA A 47 3.06 -14.03 5.65
CA ALA A 47 3.93 -14.94 4.92
C ALA A 47 5.00 -14.18 4.11
N GLY A 48 4.64 -13.10 3.42
CA GLY A 48 5.60 -12.24 2.71
C GLY A 48 6.61 -11.57 3.64
N PHE A 49 6.15 -11.10 4.81
CA PHE A 49 7.02 -10.52 5.84
C PHE A 49 8.02 -11.55 6.38
N LEU A 50 7.57 -12.78 6.68
CA LEU A 50 8.43 -13.87 7.10
C LEU A 50 9.40 -14.32 6.00
N ASP A 51 8.94 -14.42 4.75
CA ASP A 51 9.78 -14.77 3.60
C ASP A 51 10.90 -13.74 3.41
N ASN A 52 10.61 -12.45 3.57
CA ASN A 52 11.64 -11.40 3.55
C ASN A 52 12.70 -11.58 4.63
N ILE A 53 12.31 -11.92 5.86
CA ILE A 53 13.26 -12.18 6.96
C ILE A 53 14.07 -13.45 6.68
N LEU A 54 13.42 -14.53 6.24
CA LEU A 54 14.04 -15.82 5.97
C LEU A 54 14.99 -15.80 4.77
N ALA A 55 14.64 -15.05 3.72
CA ALA A 55 15.47 -14.79 2.56
C ALA A 55 16.63 -13.83 2.85
N ARG A 56 16.75 -13.33 4.09
CA ARG A 56 17.75 -12.34 4.54
C ARG A 56 17.66 -11.02 3.78
N ASN A 57 16.45 -10.65 3.33
CA ASN A 57 16.18 -9.30 2.90
C ASN A 57 16.22 -8.40 4.16
N ARG A 58 16.85 -7.23 4.08
CA ARG A 58 17.03 -6.33 5.22
C ARG A 58 15.72 -5.61 5.56
N VAL A 59 14.82 -6.29 6.28
CA VAL A 59 13.72 -5.64 6.99
C VAL A 59 14.30 -4.87 8.17
N ARG A 60 13.89 -3.62 8.35
CA ARG A 60 14.42 -2.76 9.41
C ARG A 60 14.09 -3.30 10.81
N ASN A 61 15.03 -3.15 11.74
CA ASN A 61 14.93 -3.69 13.09
C ASN A 61 13.79 -3.08 13.91
N ASP A 62 13.44 -1.81 13.68
CA ASP A 62 12.34 -1.13 14.36
C ASP A 62 10.98 -1.72 13.95
N VAL A 63 10.79 -2.06 12.67
CA VAL A 63 9.58 -2.74 12.19
C VAL A 63 9.47 -4.15 12.78
N ILE A 64 10.55 -4.93 12.79
CA ILE A 64 10.56 -6.26 13.41
C ILE A 64 10.25 -6.15 14.90
N THR A 65 10.83 -5.17 15.60
CA THR A 65 10.58 -4.91 17.02
C THR A 65 9.11 -4.57 17.28
N LYS A 66 8.52 -3.68 16.47
CA LYS A 66 7.10 -3.31 16.55
C LYS A 66 6.20 -4.53 16.42
N VAL A 67 6.43 -5.37 15.40
CA VAL A 67 5.67 -6.60 15.17
C VAL A 67 5.85 -7.59 16.31
N LEU A 68 7.09 -7.85 16.76
CA LEU A 68 7.38 -8.79 17.85
C LEU A 68 6.76 -8.33 19.18
N ASN A 69 6.88 -7.05 19.51
CA ASN A 69 6.31 -6.50 20.74
C ASN A 69 4.79 -6.70 20.77
N ARG A 70 4.09 -6.37 19.68
CA ARG A 70 2.65 -6.60 19.57
C ARG A 70 2.32 -8.10 19.59
N HIS A 71 3.09 -8.91 18.87
CA HIS A 71 2.89 -10.36 18.81
C HIS A 71 2.96 -11.00 20.19
N PHE A 72 3.95 -10.64 21.01
CA PHE A 72 4.13 -11.21 22.34
C PHE A 72 3.09 -10.73 23.37
N GLN A 73 2.37 -9.64 23.12
CA GLN A 73 1.22 -9.28 23.95
C GLN A 73 0.07 -10.28 23.77
N TYR A 74 -0.22 -10.69 22.53
CA TYR A 74 -1.29 -11.65 22.23
C TYR A 74 -0.87 -13.11 22.40
N PHE A 75 0.40 -13.44 22.12
CA PHE A 75 0.94 -14.80 22.16
C PHE A 75 2.21 -14.86 23.04
N PRO A 76 2.10 -14.59 24.35
CA PRO A 76 3.27 -14.52 25.23
C PRO A 76 4.05 -15.84 25.31
N HIS A 77 3.38 -16.98 25.11
CA HIS A 77 4.00 -18.31 25.07
C HIS A 77 4.96 -18.49 23.87
N HIS A 78 4.83 -17.69 22.80
CA HIS A 78 5.78 -17.69 21.68
C HIS A 78 7.10 -16.99 22.03
N ARG A 79 7.11 -16.09 23.03
CA ARG A 79 8.30 -15.36 23.44
C ARG A 79 9.43 -16.34 23.80
N PRO A 80 10.66 -16.17 23.28
CA PRO A 80 11.80 -16.98 23.70
C PRO A 80 12.04 -16.84 25.22
N GLN A 81 12.36 -17.93 25.90
CA GLN A 81 12.57 -17.91 27.36
C GLN A 81 13.83 -17.12 27.71
N ARG A 82 13.78 -16.33 28.80
CA ARG A 82 14.90 -15.49 29.28
C ARG A 82 16.17 -16.26 29.75
N GLY A 83 16.23 -17.57 29.58
CA GLY A 83 17.34 -18.44 30.01
C GLY A 83 18.23 -18.99 28.88
N THR A 84 17.80 -18.93 27.62
CA THR A 84 18.67 -19.19 26.45
C THR A 84 19.53 -17.97 26.10
N LEU A 85 19.25 -16.83 26.72
CA LEU A 85 19.88 -15.53 26.51
C LEU A 85 21.06 -15.34 27.49
N LYS A 86 22.03 -16.26 27.50
CA LYS A 86 23.27 -16.05 28.26
C LYS A 86 24.11 -14.98 27.56
N GLY A 87 23.95 -13.73 27.98
CA GLY A 87 24.92 -12.66 27.74
C GLY A 87 25.00 -12.05 26.34
N GLU A 88 24.14 -12.45 25.39
CA GLU A 88 24.16 -11.90 24.02
C GLU A 88 23.00 -10.92 23.79
N LEU A 89 23.36 -9.73 23.28
CA LEU A 89 22.40 -8.75 22.76
C LEU A 89 21.83 -9.27 21.45
N HIS A 90 20.65 -9.88 21.48
CA HIS A 90 20.01 -10.38 20.27
C HIS A 90 19.39 -9.27 19.44
N THR A 91 19.63 -9.31 18.13
CA THR A 91 18.95 -8.41 17.19
C THR A 91 17.46 -8.81 17.05
N PRO A 92 16.55 -7.88 16.72
CA PRO A 92 15.14 -8.21 16.47
C PRO A 92 14.95 -9.32 15.43
N ALA A 93 15.77 -9.35 14.38
CA ALA A 93 15.76 -10.41 13.38
C ALA A 93 16.13 -11.79 13.97
N GLU A 94 17.11 -11.85 14.87
CA GLU A 94 17.46 -13.09 15.59
C GLU A 94 16.32 -13.56 16.50
N ILE A 95 15.67 -12.64 17.21
CA ILE A 95 14.51 -12.97 18.05
C ILE A 95 13.39 -13.55 17.18
N MET A 96 13.11 -12.94 16.02
CA MET A 96 12.14 -13.49 15.07
C MET A 96 12.55 -14.89 14.59
N GLN A 97 13.84 -15.13 14.30
CA GLN A 97 14.29 -16.47 13.93
C GLN A 97 14.14 -17.50 15.04
N GLN A 98 14.36 -17.10 16.30
CA GLN A 98 14.08 -17.98 17.43
C GLN A 98 12.59 -18.33 17.52
N VAL A 99 11.69 -17.38 17.27
CA VAL A 99 10.24 -17.63 17.20
C VAL A 99 9.91 -18.59 16.06
N ILE A 100 10.45 -18.36 14.86
CA ILE A 100 10.27 -19.21 13.68
C ILE A 100 10.76 -20.65 13.93
N ASN A 101 11.80 -20.84 14.73
CA ASN A 101 12.32 -22.18 15.07
C ASN A 101 11.54 -22.85 16.21
N LYS A 102 10.85 -22.07 17.05
CA LYS A 102 10.09 -22.56 18.20
C LYS A 102 8.67 -22.98 17.84
N VAL A 103 8.05 -22.29 16.88
CA VAL A 103 6.64 -22.44 16.51
C VAL A 103 6.54 -22.98 15.09
N THR A 104 5.55 -23.83 14.81
CA THR A 104 5.34 -24.31 13.43
C THR A 104 5.06 -23.12 12.50
N LEU A 105 5.55 -23.17 11.26
CA LEU A 105 5.35 -22.03 10.35
C LEU A 105 3.85 -21.75 10.08
N SER A 106 3.01 -22.79 10.04
CA SER A 106 1.57 -22.60 9.88
C SER A 106 0.94 -21.83 11.03
N GLU A 107 1.28 -22.20 12.26
CA GLU A 107 0.82 -21.51 13.47
C GLU A 107 1.37 -20.08 13.53
N LEU A 108 2.64 -19.89 13.15
CA LEU A 108 3.26 -18.57 13.14
C LEU A 108 2.63 -17.64 12.09
N VAL A 109 2.38 -18.12 10.87
CA VAL A 109 1.69 -17.32 9.83
C VAL A 109 0.29 -16.91 10.30
N GLN A 110 -0.45 -17.80 10.96
CA GLN A 110 -1.78 -17.52 11.46
C GLN A 110 -1.77 -16.52 12.63
N THR A 111 -0.89 -16.72 13.62
CA THR A 111 -0.78 -15.84 14.80
C THR A 111 -0.16 -14.48 14.45
N LEU A 112 0.77 -14.42 13.50
CA LEU A 112 1.23 -13.14 12.92
C LEU A 112 0.14 -12.48 12.09
N GLY A 113 -0.64 -13.23 11.30
CA GLY A 113 -1.81 -12.69 10.60
C GLY A 113 -2.76 -11.98 11.57
N TYR A 114 -3.06 -12.60 12.72
CA TYR A 114 -3.83 -11.94 13.76
C TYR A 114 -3.11 -10.69 14.32
N THR A 115 -1.81 -10.78 14.60
CA THR A 115 -1.03 -9.63 15.10
C THR A 115 -1.06 -8.45 14.13
N LEU A 116 -0.91 -8.72 12.82
CA LEU A 116 -0.98 -7.72 11.77
C LEU A 116 -2.38 -7.12 11.66
N ARG A 117 -3.44 -7.92 11.82
CA ARG A 117 -4.82 -7.41 11.93
C ARG A 117 -4.95 -6.38 13.04
N GLN A 118 -4.42 -6.66 14.23
CA GLN A 118 -4.48 -5.72 15.35
C GLN A 118 -3.75 -4.42 15.04
N LEU A 119 -2.56 -4.51 14.42
CA LEU A 119 -1.80 -3.35 13.99
C LEU A 119 -2.52 -2.51 12.91
N ALA A 120 -3.23 -3.15 11.98
CA ALA A 120 -4.03 -2.45 10.97
C ALA A 120 -5.23 -1.73 11.61
N VAL A 121 -5.92 -2.36 12.56
CA VAL A 121 -7.04 -1.72 13.27
C VAL A 121 -6.55 -0.55 14.14
N ASP A 122 -5.39 -0.67 14.79
CA ASP A 122 -4.79 0.44 15.53
C ASP A 122 -4.55 1.65 14.60
N GLU A 123 -4.04 1.40 13.40
CA GLU A 123 -3.79 2.43 12.37
C GLU A 123 -5.09 3.09 11.88
N PHE A 124 -6.17 2.31 11.68
CA PHE A 124 -7.48 2.87 11.34
C PHE A 124 -8.01 3.81 12.43
N VAL A 125 -7.84 3.42 13.68
CA VAL A 125 -8.34 4.19 14.84
C VAL A 125 -7.54 5.49 15.02
N VAL A 126 -6.23 5.46 14.76
CA VAL A 126 -5.37 6.65 14.86
C VAL A 126 -5.59 7.61 13.69
N HIS A 127 -5.88 7.09 12.49
CA HIS A 127 -6.02 7.88 11.26
C HIS A 127 -7.34 7.60 10.51
N PRO A 128 -8.52 7.74 11.15
CA PRO A 128 -9.79 7.28 10.59
C PRO A 128 -10.17 7.98 9.29
N ASN A 129 -9.74 9.23 9.11
CA ASN A 129 -9.94 10.00 7.91
C ASN A 129 -9.16 9.46 6.69
N LYS A 130 -7.97 8.85 6.88
CA LYS A 130 -7.19 8.23 5.81
C LYS A 130 -7.82 6.92 5.33
N TYR A 131 -8.47 6.20 6.26
CA TYR A 131 -9.03 4.86 6.07
C TYR A 131 -10.57 4.86 6.12
N ARG A 132 -11.20 5.90 5.57
CA ARG A 132 -12.67 6.09 5.57
C ARG A 132 -13.45 4.86 5.10
N GLY A 133 -12.91 4.12 4.13
CA GLY A 133 -13.53 2.90 3.58
C GLY A 133 -13.87 1.85 4.64
N ALA A 134 -13.05 1.76 5.69
CA ALA A 134 -13.27 0.82 6.79
C ALA A 134 -14.49 1.17 7.67
N PHE A 135 -15.00 2.41 7.62
CA PHE A 135 -16.03 2.88 8.56
C PHE A 135 -17.35 3.31 7.90
N VAL A 136 -17.30 3.85 6.68
CA VAL A 136 -18.45 4.58 6.09
C VAL A 136 -19.07 3.90 4.88
N ASN A 137 -18.38 2.96 4.22
CA ASN A 137 -18.92 2.30 3.03
C ASN A 137 -19.92 1.19 3.42
N ASP A 138 -20.95 1.00 2.60
CA ASP A 138 -22.06 0.04 2.80
C ASP A 138 -21.62 -1.42 2.96
N THR A 139 -20.35 -1.73 2.67
CA THR A 139 -19.74 -3.05 2.83
C THR A 139 -19.17 -3.30 4.22
N GLU A 140 -18.82 -2.24 4.98
CA GLU A 140 -17.85 -2.38 6.09
C GLU A 140 -18.15 -1.56 7.34
N ALA A 141 -19.34 -1.00 7.57
CA ALA A 141 -19.72 -0.22 8.78
C ALA A 141 -19.53 -0.98 10.11
N THR A 142 -18.28 -1.23 10.46
CA THR A 142 -17.82 -2.25 11.38
C THR A 142 -17.12 -1.52 12.51
N HIS A 143 -17.50 -1.85 13.74
CA HIS A 143 -16.86 -1.26 14.90
C HIS A 143 -15.39 -1.72 14.96
N PRO A 144 -14.42 -0.90 15.40
CA PRO A 144 -13.04 -1.35 15.61
C PRO A 144 -12.94 -2.68 16.37
N ALA A 145 -13.67 -2.83 17.48
CA ALA A 145 -13.81 -4.09 18.21
C ALA A 145 -14.21 -5.31 17.35
N GLN A 146 -15.11 -5.13 16.38
CA GLN A 146 -15.49 -6.19 15.43
C GLN A 146 -14.37 -6.45 14.42
N MET A 147 -13.69 -5.41 13.92
CA MET A 147 -12.54 -5.56 13.01
C MET A 147 -11.40 -6.37 13.63
N ARG A 148 -11.22 -6.30 14.96
CA ARG A 148 -10.22 -7.09 15.69
C ARG A 148 -10.51 -8.59 15.72
N GLN A 149 -11.74 -9.03 15.40
CA GLN A 149 -12.09 -10.44 15.39
C GLN A 149 -11.50 -11.16 14.18
N ILE A 150 -11.14 -12.43 14.35
CA ILE A 150 -10.33 -13.21 13.38
C ILE A 150 -11.01 -13.33 12.01
N HIS A 151 -12.33 -13.49 11.98
CA HIS A 151 -13.10 -13.80 10.77
C HIS A 151 -13.78 -12.60 10.14
N THR A 152 -13.63 -11.41 10.74
CA THR A 152 -14.19 -10.19 10.17
C THR A 152 -13.44 -9.88 8.88
N TYR A 153 -14.16 -9.85 7.77
CA TYR A 153 -13.61 -9.36 6.52
C TYR A 153 -13.25 -7.90 6.69
N ILE A 154 -12.02 -7.55 6.28
CA ILE A 154 -11.59 -6.16 6.17
C ILE A 154 -10.95 -6.07 4.79
N ASP A 155 -11.44 -5.11 4.00
CA ASP A 155 -11.14 -4.94 2.60
C ASP A 155 -9.70 -4.49 2.35
N GLU A 156 -9.41 -4.09 1.11
CA GLU A 156 -8.17 -3.45 0.65
C GLU A 156 -7.62 -2.36 1.59
N THR A 157 -8.49 -1.68 2.34
CA THR A 157 -8.11 -0.69 3.36
C THR A 157 -7.13 -1.26 4.39
N ALA A 158 -7.27 -2.53 4.78
CA ALA A 158 -6.33 -3.22 5.67
C ALA A 158 -4.95 -3.41 5.05
N ILE A 159 -4.88 -3.71 3.76
CA ILE A 159 -3.60 -3.90 3.07
C ILE A 159 -2.86 -2.56 3.00
N ALA A 160 -3.56 -1.47 2.73
CA ALA A 160 -3.00 -0.13 2.74
C ALA A 160 -2.46 0.26 4.13
N ALA A 161 -3.23 0.03 5.20
CA ALA A 161 -2.79 0.29 6.57
C ALA A 161 -1.56 -0.55 6.95
N LEU A 162 -1.52 -1.82 6.56
CA LEU A 162 -0.33 -2.65 6.80
C LEU A 162 0.90 -2.15 6.05
N ALA A 163 0.74 -1.70 4.81
CA ALA A 163 1.85 -1.15 4.01
C ALA A 163 2.46 0.07 4.71
N GLU A 164 1.63 0.94 5.29
CA GLU A 164 2.06 2.10 6.09
C GLU A 164 2.72 1.66 7.41
N VAL A 165 2.03 0.85 8.21
CA VAL A 165 2.45 0.43 9.55
C VAL A 165 3.78 -0.32 9.54
N LEU A 166 4.01 -1.12 8.49
CA LEU A 166 5.23 -1.90 8.29
C LEU A 166 6.28 -1.13 7.47
N ASN A 167 5.97 0.10 7.02
CA ASN A 167 6.77 0.87 6.07
C ASN A 167 7.29 0.00 4.90
N THR A 168 6.39 -0.82 4.35
CA THR A 168 6.72 -1.86 3.36
C THR A 168 5.83 -1.66 2.14
N PRO A 169 6.39 -1.55 0.93
CA PRO A 169 5.60 -1.52 -0.29
C PRO A 169 4.82 -2.83 -0.44
N ILE A 170 3.50 -2.75 -0.62
CA ILE A 170 2.66 -3.92 -0.90
C ILE A 170 2.04 -3.78 -2.28
N GLU A 171 2.33 -4.72 -3.17
CA GLU A 171 1.69 -4.84 -4.49
C GLU A 171 0.62 -5.93 -4.45
N VAL A 172 -0.62 -5.59 -4.78
CA VAL A 172 -1.72 -6.53 -4.99
C VAL A 172 -1.96 -6.69 -6.48
N LYS A 173 -1.82 -7.91 -6.99
CA LYS A 173 -2.20 -8.27 -8.36
C LYS A 173 -3.60 -8.83 -8.37
N VAL A 174 -4.56 -8.09 -8.87
CA VAL A 174 -5.95 -8.53 -9.01
C VAL A 174 -6.08 -9.31 -10.32
N VAL A 175 -6.37 -10.60 -10.19
CA VAL A 175 -6.59 -11.51 -11.31
C VAL A 175 -8.08 -11.80 -11.39
N GLU A 176 -8.71 -11.30 -12.45
CA GLU A 176 -10.12 -11.56 -12.74
C GLU A 176 -10.24 -12.62 -13.83
N ALA A 177 -11.36 -13.36 -13.81
CA ALA A 177 -11.69 -14.23 -14.92
C ALA A 177 -11.78 -13.40 -16.22
N GLU A 178 -11.29 -13.96 -17.33
CA GLU A 178 -11.40 -13.36 -18.67
C GLU A 178 -10.52 -12.12 -18.93
N LYS A 179 -9.73 -11.65 -17.96
CA LYS A 179 -8.71 -10.61 -18.17
C LYS A 179 -7.31 -11.21 -18.27
N GLU A 180 -6.62 -10.98 -19.39
CA GLU A 180 -5.24 -11.49 -19.59
C GLU A 180 -4.21 -10.79 -18.71
N LEU A 181 -4.40 -9.50 -18.43
CA LEU A 181 -3.48 -8.69 -17.63
C LEU A 181 -4.06 -8.37 -16.25
N PRO A 182 -3.33 -8.68 -15.16
CA PRO A 182 -3.80 -8.34 -13.83
C PRO A 182 -3.71 -6.83 -13.59
N LEU A 183 -4.73 -6.29 -12.93
CA LEU A 183 -4.65 -4.95 -12.35
C LEU A 183 -3.63 -4.97 -11.20
N LYS A 184 -2.75 -3.96 -11.15
CA LYS A 184 -1.72 -3.84 -10.10
C LYS A 184 -2.07 -2.67 -9.20
N LEU A 185 -2.39 -2.97 -7.95
CA LEU A 185 -2.57 -1.99 -6.89
C LEU A 185 -1.28 -1.91 -6.09
N LYS A 186 -0.80 -0.71 -5.80
CA LYS A 186 0.44 -0.49 -5.05
C LYS A 186 0.16 0.41 -3.86
N TYR A 187 0.49 -0.08 -2.68
CA TYR A 187 0.36 0.62 -1.42
C TYR A 187 1.73 0.91 -0.84
N ASN A 188 1.92 2.12 -0.32
CA ASN A 188 3.19 2.62 0.23
C ASN A 188 4.40 2.32 -0.70
N ALA A 189 4.32 2.74 -1.97
CA ALA A 189 5.33 2.42 -2.99
C ALA A 189 6.75 2.90 -2.63
N GLU A 190 6.85 3.95 -1.81
CA GLU A 190 8.10 4.57 -1.33
C GLU A 190 8.61 3.93 -0.02
N GLY A 191 7.95 2.87 0.46
CA GLY A 191 8.35 2.18 1.68
C GLY A 191 9.78 1.64 1.60
N GLU A 192 10.51 1.77 2.70
CA GLU A 192 11.95 1.45 2.74
C GLU A 192 12.24 -0.05 2.88
N ASN A 193 11.25 -0.83 3.32
CA ASN A 193 11.41 -2.27 3.51
C ASN A 193 11.23 -3.06 2.20
N PRO A 194 11.73 -4.30 2.14
CA PRO A 194 11.54 -5.16 0.97
C PRO A 194 10.06 -5.36 0.65
N ALA A 195 9.69 -5.15 -0.62
CA ALA A 195 8.30 -5.22 -1.05
C ALA A 195 7.66 -6.60 -0.82
N ILE A 196 6.38 -6.59 -0.49
CA ILE A 196 5.53 -7.79 -0.41
C ILE A 196 4.62 -7.80 -1.63
N VAL A 197 4.58 -8.91 -2.35
CA VAL A 197 3.69 -9.09 -3.51
C VAL A 197 2.64 -10.13 -3.17
N VAL A 198 1.38 -9.78 -3.32
CA VAL A 198 0.25 -10.69 -3.16
C VAL A 198 -0.59 -10.70 -4.44
N GLN A 199 -1.30 -11.79 -4.67
CA GLN A 199 -2.27 -11.91 -5.77
C GLN A 199 -3.65 -12.14 -5.17
N LEU A 200 -4.62 -11.35 -5.60
CA LEU A 200 -6.03 -11.50 -5.29
C LEU A 200 -6.68 -12.28 -6.45
N GLN A 201 -7.17 -13.48 -6.16
CA GLN A 201 -7.87 -14.32 -7.13
C GLN A 201 -9.05 -14.98 -6.45
N ASN A 202 -10.24 -14.94 -7.06
CA ASN A 202 -11.47 -15.52 -6.49
C ASN A 202 -11.72 -15.09 -5.03
N HIS A 203 -11.55 -13.79 -4.73
CA HIS A 203 -11.65 -13.22 -3.37
C HIS A 203 -10.69 -13.82 -2.34
N HIS A 204 -9.60 -14.45 -2.78
CA HIS A 204 -8.59 -15.04 -1.91
C HIS A 204 -7.21 -14.47 -2.20
N TYR A 205 -6.55 -13.97 -1.16
CA TYR A 205 -5.18 -13.47 -1.25
C TYR A 205 -4.18 -14.62 -1.17
N VAL A 206 -3.20 -14.61 -2.08
CA VAL A 206 -2.07 -15.55 -2.08
C VAL A 206 -0.74 -14.79 -2.15
N PRO A 207 0.22 -15.01 -1.23
CA PRO A 207 1.51 -14.35 -1.26
C PRO A 207 2.43 -14.92 -2.34
N LYS A 208 3.28 -14.07 -2.90
CA LYS A 208 4.47 -14.48 -3.64
C LYS A 208 5.61 -14.68 -2.65
N VAL A 209 6.20 -15.87 -2.64
CA VAL A 209 7.28 -16.25 -1.73
C VAL A 209 8.45 -16.89 -2.47
N VAL A 210 9.67 -16.72 -1.96
CA VAL A 210 10.88 -17.30 -2.51
C VAL A 210 11.01 -18.77 -2.13
N ASP A 211 10.73 -19.12 -0.86
CA ASP A 211 10.79 -20.51 -0.38
C ASP A 211 9.46 -21.26 -0.56
N VAL A 212 9.12 -21.57 -1.81
CA VAL A 212 7.85 -22.20 -2.19
C VAL A 212 7.55 -23.45 -1.36
N LYS A 213 8.52 -24.37 -1.24
CA LYS A 213 8.34 -25.66 -0.54
C LYS A 213 7.92 -25.45 0.92
N ARG A 214 8.58 -24.52 1.60
CA ARG A 214 8.33 -24.22 3.01
C ARG A 214 6.95 -23.60 3.24
N PHE A 215 6.48 -22.75 2.32
CA PHE A 215 5.17 -22.12 2.46
C PHE A 215 4.01 -22.97 1.94
N THR A 216 4.24 -23.89 1.00
CA THR A 216 3.18 -24.82 0.55
C THR A 216 2.69 -25.70 1.71
N THR A 217 3.57 -26.09 2.63
CA THR A 217 3.17 -26.87 3.81
C THR A 217 2.23 -26.12 4.76
N VAL A 218 2.24 -24.78 4.73
CA VAL A 218 1.35 -23.95 5.57
C VAL A 218 -0.11 -24.13 5.14
N GLY A 219 -0.41 -24.07 3.84
CA GLY A 219 -1.78 -24.22 3.34
C GLY A 219 -2.34 -25.65 3.47
N LEU A 220 -1.46 -26.65 3.59
CA LEU A 220 -1.84 -28.06 3.71
C LEU A 220 -2.09 -28.51 5.16
N GLN A 221 -1.54 -27.79 6.15
CA GLN A 221 -1.73 -28.12 7.55
C GLN A 221 -3.09 -27.64 8.05
N ALA A 222 -3.80 -28.49 8.80
CA ALA A 222 -5.05 -28.11 9.44
C ALA A 222 -4.79 -26.91 10.37
N SER A 223 -5.39 -25.76 10.07
CA SER A 223 -5.27 -24.57 10.90
C SER A 223 -5.88 -24.86 12.27
N ARG A 224 -5.03 -24.95 13.31
CA ARG A 224 -5.51 -24.97 14.69
C ARG A 224 -6.16 -23.62 14.99
N ALA A 225 -7.22 -23.63 15.79
CA ALA A 225 -7.76 -22.38 16.31
C ALA A 225 -6.67 -21.67 17.12
N ILE A 226 -6.48 -20.38 16.87
CA ILE A 226 -5.56 -19.56 17.68
C ILE A 226 -6.28 -19.08 18.94
N SER A 227 -5.51 -18.88 20.01
CA SER A 227 -6.02 -18.40 21.30
C SER A 227 -5.22 -17.18 21.74
N PRO A 228 -5.50 -15.99 21.16
CA PRO A 228 -4.85 -14.76 21.59
C PRO A 228 -5.30 -14.38 23.00
N VAL A 229 -4.41 -13.77 23.78
CA VAL A 229 -4.76 -13.13 25.05
C VAL A 229 -5.72 -11.97 24.77
N ASN A 230 -6.79 -11.87 25.55
CA ASN A 230 -7.71 -10.75 25.47
C ASN A 230 -7.05 -9.50 26.08
N LEU A 231 -6.75 -8.51 25.23
CA LEU A 231 -6.22 -7.23 25.67
C LEU A 231 -7.36 -6.21 25.66
N ALA A 232 -7.50 -5.46 26.76
CA ALA A 232 -8.36 -4.30 26.78
C ALA A 232 -7.79 -3.25 25.81
N ASN A 233 -8.58 -2.84 24.82
CA ASN A 233 -8.26 -1.73 23.95
C ASN A 233 -9.23 -0.60 24.30
N GLU A 234 -8.69 0.55 24.67
CA GLU A 234 -9.47 1.79 24.79
C GLU A 234 -9.70 2.30 23.37
N GLU A 235 -10.86 1.97 22.81
CA GLU A 235 -11.25 2.38 21.47
C GLU A 235 -12.13 3.63 21.54
N PRO A 236 -11.93 4.62 20.64
CA PRO A 236 -12.89 5.70 20.50
C PRO A 236 -14.24 5.12 20.04
N SER A 237 -15.29 5.81 20.42
CA SER A 237 -16.65 5.47 19.97
C SER A 237 -16.76 5.62 18.46
N MET A 238 -17.68 4.85 17.85
CA MET A 238 -17.98 5.00 16.43
C MET A 238 -18.44 6.43 16.07
N GLU A 239 -19.13 7.10 17.00
CA GLU A 239 -19.56 8.49 16.82
C GLU A 239 -18.35 9.45 16.69
N GLU A 240 -17.33 9.28 17.52
CA GLU A 240 -16.10 10.09 17.45
C GLU A 240 -15.35 9.86 16.13
N ILE A 241 -15.21 8.59 15.71
CA ILE A 241 -14.60 8.23 14.43
C ILE A 241 -15.35 8.89 13.26
N LEU A 242 -16.68 8.72 13.22
CA LEU A 242 -17.51 9.28 12.15
C LEU A 242 -17.49 10.80 12.14
N LYS A 243 -17.40 11.45 13.31
CA LYS A 243 -17.27 12.91 13.42
C LYS A 243 -15.94 13.41 12.84
N LEU A 244 -14.84 12.72 13.10
CA LEU A 244 -13.54 13.05 12.51
C LEU A 244 -13.57 12.92 10.98
N ILE A 245 -14.14 11.83 10.48
CA ILE A 245 -14.31 11.61 9.04
C ILE A 245 -15.19 12.70 8.42
N ALA A 246 -16.34 13.01 9.02
CA ALA A 246 -17.25 14.03 8.51
C ALA A 246 -16.62 15.44 8.52
N SER A 247 -15.79 15.75 9.52
CA SER A 247 -15.03 17.01 9.56
C SER A 247 -14.03 17.10 8.41
N GLU A 248 -13.33 16.00 8.12
CA GLU A 248 -12.39 15.95 7.00
C GLU A 248 -13.11 16.00 5.65
N ASP A 249 -14.22 15.27 5.48
CA ASP A 249 -15.05 15.30 4.28
C ASP A 249 -15.52 16.74 3.98
N LYS A 250 -15.90 17.49 5.01
CA LYS A 250 -16.24 18.93 4.90
C LYS A 250 -15.04 19.78 4.46
N ARG A 251 -13.85 19.53 5.01
CA ARG A 251 -12.62 20.25 4.63
C ARG A 251 -12.29 20.01 3.15
N ILE A 252 -12.29 18.74 2.71
CA ILE A 252 -12.03 18.36 1.31
C ILE A 252 -13.05 19.00 0.38
N HIS A 253 -14.34 19.00 0.77
CA HIS A 253 -15.39 19.64 -0.02
C HIS A 253 -15.16 21.16 -0.15
N ALA A 254 -14.85 21.85 0.95
CA ALA A 254 -14.58 23.28 0.94
C ALA A 254 -13.38 23.63 0.05
N GLU A 255 -12.29 22.86 0.13
CA GLU A 255 -11.11 23.04 -0.73
C GLU A 255 -11.44 22.80 -2.21
N PHE A 256 -12.21 21.75 -2.50
CA PHE A 256 -12.68 21.48 -3.86
C PHE A 256 -13.47 22.68 -4.42
N GLN A 257 -14.44 23.21 -3.68
CA GLN A 257 -15.23 24.37 -4.13
C GLN A 257 -14.35 25.62 -4.28
N ALA A 258 -13.43 25.88 -3.35
CA ALA A 258 -12.52 27.01 -3.44
C ALA A 258 -11.64 26.94 -4.69
N HIS A 259 -11.04 25.78 -4.98
CA HIS A 259 -10.21 25.59 -6.18
C HIS A 259 -11.03 25.64 -7.47
N LYS A 260 -12.21 25.02 -7.48
CA LYS A 260 -13.13 25.08 -8.61
C LYS A 260 -13.53 26.52 -8.94
N ASN A 261 -13.90 27.30 -7.92
CA ASN A 261 -14.26 28.71 -8.08
C ASN A 261 -13.06 29.53 -8.59
N ARG A 262 -11.88 29.37 -7.99
CA ARG A 262 -10.66 30.07 -8.42
C ARG A 262 -10.35 29.81 -9.91
N LEU A 263 -10.33 28.54 -10.32
CA LEU A 263 -10.08 28.16 -11.72
C LEU A 263 -11.17 28.70 -12.67
N THR A 264 -12.44 28.68 -12.24
CA THR A 264 -13.56 29.22 -13.02
C THR A 264 -13.42 30.72 -13.23
N THR A 265 -13.02 31.47 -12.19
CA THR A 265 -12.74 32.90 -12.28
C THR A 265 -11.59 33.21 -13.22
N MET A 266 -10.46 32.50 -13.12
CA MET A 266 -9.29 32.70 -14.01
C MET A 266 -9.64 32.46 -15.48
N VAL A 267 -10.41 31.41 -15.77
CA VAL A 267 -10.90 31.15 -17.14
C VAL A 267 -11.84 32.25 -17.62
N SER A 268 -12.71 32.76 -16.74
CA SER A 268 -13.67 33.81 -17.08
C SER A 268 -12.99 35.17 -17.29
N ALA A 269 -11.87 35.43 -16.61
CA ALA A 269 -11.01 36.59 -16.77
C ALA A 269 -10.11 36.50 -18.03
N GLY A 270 -10.02 35.32 -18.66
CA GLY A 270 -9.14 35.08 -19.80
C GLY A 270 -7.68 34.83 -19.42
N GLU A 271 -7.36 34.73 -18.12
CA GLU A 271 -6.03 34.42 -17.59
C GLU A 271 -5.63 32.95 -17.85
N LEU A 272 -6.63 32.09 -18.09
CA LEU A 272 -6.42 30.66 -18.22
C LEU A 272 -7.22 30.08 -19.39
N SER A 273 -6.53 29.50 -20.37
CA SER A 273 -7.17 28.95 -21.56
C SER A 273 -7.45 27.45 -21.42
N LYS A 274 -8.26 26.90 -22.34
CA LYS A 274 -8.49 25.45 -22.47
C LYS A 274 -7.19 24.66 -22.63
N LYS A 275 -6.21 25.23 -23.36
CA LYS A 275 -4.91 24.58 -23.60
C LYS A 275 -4.10 24.53 -22.30
N ASP A 276 -4.15 25.59 -21.50
CA ASP A 276 -3.43 25.66 -20.22
C ASP A 276 -4.03 24.67 -19.22
N LEU A 277 -5.36 24.58 -19.13
CA LEU A 277 -6.05 23.54 -18.35
C LEU A 277 -5.63 22.13 -18.77
N LEU A 278 -5.58 21.88 -20.08
CA LEU A 278 -5.19 20.57 -20.60
C LEU A 278 -3.75 20.22 -20.20
N ASN A 279 -2.83 21.18 -20.32
CA ASN A 279 -1.44 21.01 -19.93
C ASN A 279 -1.30 20.79 -18.41
N LEU A 280 -1.97 21.60 -17.59
CA LEU A 280 -2.01 21.43 -16.12
C LEU A 280 -2.56 20.06 -15.75
N TYR A 281 -3.62 19.60 -16.41
CA TYR A 281 -4.19 18.30 -16.18
C TYR A 281 -3.22 17.18 -16.58
N VAL A 282 -2.60 17.25 -17.76
CA VAL A 282 -1.66 16.23 -18.25
C VAL A 282 -0.38 16.19 -17.41
N ASP A 283 0.24 17.33 -17.12
CA ASP A 283 1.50 17.41 -16.38
C ASP A 283 1.29 17.17 -14.88
N GLY A 284 0.18 17.66 -14.33
CA GLY A 284 -0.28 17.34 -12.99
C GLY A 284 -0.56 15.85 -12.83
N MET A 285 -1.19 15.23 -13.83
CA MET A 285 -1.50 13.81 -13.79
C MET A 285 -0.31 12.88 -14.08
N ARG A 286 0.72 13.36 -14.81
CA ARG A 286 2.01 12.65 -14.94
C ARG A 286 2.72 12.48 -13.60
N ASN A 287 2.49 13.38 -12.66
CA ASN A 287 2.92 13.25 -11.26
C ASN A 287 1.86 12.59 -10.37
N SER A 288 0.58 12.67 -10.74
CA SER A 288 -0.52 11.86 -10.20
C SER A 288 -0.52 10.46 -10.81
N ASP A 289 0.64 9.82 -10.77
CA ASP A 289 0.73 8.44 -11.15
C ASP A 289 -0.17 7.66 -10.18
N TYR A 290 -1.24 7.09 -10.73
CA TYR A 290 -1.85 5.82 -10.30
C TYR A 290 -0.78 4.73 -9.97
N LEU A 291 0.50 5.01 -10.30
CA LEU A 291 1.71 4.23 -10.14
C LEU A 291 2.69 4.73 -9.03
N ARG A 292 2.49 5.89 -8.39
CA ARG A 292 3.45 6.50 -7.43
C ARG A 292 2.99 6.52 -5.96
N GLY A 293 1.89 5.85 -5.62
CA GLY A 293 1.54 5.59 -4.21
C GLY A 293 1.35 6.82 -3.31
N ARG A 294 1.19 8.02 -3.88
CA ARG A 294 0.92 9.28 -3.15
C ARG A 294 -0.58 9.52 -2.98
N THR A 295 -1.33 8.49 -2.59
CA THR A 295 -2.75 8.65 -2.27
C THR A 295 -2.86 9.07 -0.81
N LYS A 296 -3.25 10.33 -0.56
CA LYS A 296 -3.51 10.84 0.80
C LYS A 296 -4.63 10.06 1.49
N TYR A 297 -5.56 9.52 0.71
CA TYR A 297 -6.70 8.72 1.17
C TYR A 297 -6.71 7.36 0.48
N VAL A 298 -7.06 6.31 1.23
CA VAL A 298 -7.18 4.95 0.69
C VAL A 298 -8.52 4.77 -0.03
N GLY A 299 -8.53 3.94 -1.09
CA GLY A 299 -9.67 3.71 -1.97
C GLY A 299 -9.66 4.60 -3.23
N LEU A 300 -8.65 5.47 -3.37
CA LEU A 300 -8.44 6.27 -4.59
C LEU A 300 -7.72 5.48 -5.69
N GLU A 301 -7.21 4.29 -5.36
CA GLU A 301 -6.47 3.39 -6.24
C GLU A 301 -7.35 2.78 -7.34
N HIS A 302 -8.67 2.91 -7.30
CA HIS A 302 -9.62 2.36 -8.30
C HIS A 302 -10.26 3.42 -9.20
N GLY A 303 -9.73 4.64 -9.12
CA GLY A 303 -10.41 5.81 -9.66
C GLY A 303 -11.10 6.56 -8.54
N ASN A 304 -10.98 7.87 -8.59
CA ASN A 304 -11.39 8.74 -7.51
C ASN A 304 -12.93 8.97 -7.49
N GLN A 305 -13.65 8.65 -8.59
CA GLN A 305 -15.02 9.13 -8.84
C GLN A 305 -16.00 8.67 -7.77
N GLN A 306 -15.91 7.41 -7.33
CA GLN A 306 -16.76 6.90 -6.26
C GLN A 306 -16.53 7.65 -4.94
N PHE A 307 -15.27 7.91 -4.58
CA PHE A 307 -14.92 8.72 -3.40
C PHE A 307 -15.61 10.09 -3.42
N PHE A 308 -15.55 10.80 -4.55
CA PHE A 308 -16.20 12.10 -4.68
C PHE A 308 -17.72 12.01 -4.77
N ASN A 309 -18.26 10.99 -5.44
CA ASN A 309 -19.71 10.80 -5.50
C ASN A 309 -20.28 10.58 -4.09
N THR A 310 -19.62 9.77 -3.26
CA THR A 310 -20.03 9.57 -1.86
C THR A 310 -19.90 10.87 -1.06
N LEU A 311 -18.81 11.62 -1.23
CA LEU A 311 -18.59 12.91 -0.57
C LEU A 311 -19.62 13.97 -0.96
N LEU A 312 -19.97 14.07 -2.24
CA LEU A 312 -20.94 15.05 -2.77
C LEU A 312 -22.38 14.66 -2.45
N THR A 313 -22.73 13.37 -2.56
CA THR A 313 -24.07 12.86 -2.20
C THR A 313 -24.36 13.08 -0.72
N ALA A 314 -23.37 12.88 0.16
CA ALA A 314 -23.50 13.16 1.59
C ALA A 314 -23.73 14.65 1.92
N GLN A 315 -23.37 15.56 1.00
CA GLN A 315 -23.54 17.02 1.15
C GLN A 315 -24.74 17.56 0.38
N SER A 316 -25.59 16.71 -0.21
CA SER A 316 -26.80 17.11 -0.97
C SER A 316 -26.53 17.83 -2.30
N GLU A 317 -25.33 17.76 -2.85
CA GLU A 317 -25.06 18.23 -4.22
C GLU A 317 -25.19 17.04 -5.18
N GLY A 318 -26.38 16.89 -5.76
CA GLY A 318 -26.64 15.88 -6.80
C GLY A 318 -25.60 15.97 -7.93
N VAL A 319 -25.24 14.80 -8.47
CA VAL A 319 -24.34 14.64 -9.62
C VAL A 319 -24.65 15.71 -10.66
N VAL A 320 -23.66 16.57 -10.96
CA VAL A 320 -23.82 17.65 -11.93
C VAL A 320 -24.08 17.02 -13.30
N ALA A 321 -25.35 16.96 -13.69
CA ALA A 321 -25.72 16.61 -15.05
C ALA A 321 -25.05 17.60 -16.00
N ALA A 322 -24.42 17.08 -17.05
CA ALA A 322 -23.79 17.89 -18.08
C ALA A 322 -24.82 18.90 -18.62
N LYS A 323 -24.65 20.18 -18.30
CA LYS A 323 -25.51 21.23 -18.84
C LYS A 323 -25.31 21.27 -20.35
N ALA A 324 -26.40 21.33 -21.10
CA ALA A 324 -26.38 21.50 -22.55
C ALA A 324 -25.71 22.85 -22.89
N GLY A 325 -24.42 22.79 -23.20
CA GLY A 325 -23.59 23.92 -23.64
C GLY A 325 -22.71 23.53 -24.82
N SER A 326 -21.97 24.49 -25.38
CA SER A 326 -20.99 24.19 -26.44
C SER A 326 -19.97 23.16 -25.95
N TYR A 327 -19.55 22.25 -26.85
CA TYR A 327 -18.58 21.19 -26.54
C TYR A 327 -17.33 21.73 -25.83
N ASP A 328 -16.83 22.90 -26.26
CA ASP A 328 -15.67 23.53 -25.63
C ASP A 328 -15.90 23.97 -24.19
N ARG A 329 -17.08 24.48 -23.84
CA ARG A 329 -17.41 24.79 -22.43
C ARG A 329 -17.49 23.52 -21.59
N GLN A 330 -18.06 22.44 -22.13
CA GLN A 330 -18.14 21.17 -21.42
C GLN A 330 -16.75 20.60 -21.11
N VAL A 331 -15.81 20.70 -22.06
CA VAL A 331 -14.41 20.26 -21.85
C VAL A 331 -13.71 21.13 -20.80
N VAL A 332 -13.89 22.44 -20.85
CA VAL A 332 -13.31 23.38 -19.86
C VAL A 332 -13.86 23.09 -18.46
N ASP A 333 -15.18 22.95 -18.32
CA ASP A 333 -15.82 22.65 -17.03
C ASP A 333 -15.35 21.30 -16.47
N ALA A 334 -15.20 20.28 -17.33
CA ALA A 334 -14.68 18.98 -16.94
C ALA A 334 -13.22 19.04 -16.48
N LEU A 335 -12.38 19.83 -17.15
CA LEU A 335 -10.98 20.03 -16.75
C LEU A 335 -10.86 20.79 -15.42
N ILE A 336 -11.62 21.88 -15.24
CA ILE A 336 -11.69 22.62 -13.98
C ILE A 336 -12.09 21.68 -12.85
N HIS A 337 -13.16 20.90 -13.07
CA HIS A 337 -13.64 19.92 -12.10
C HIS A 337 -12.55 18.89 -11.77
N GLY A 338 -11.90 18.31 -12.79
CA GLY A 338 -10.84 17.30 -12.62
C GLY A 338 -9.62 17.81 -11.87
N ILE A 339 -9.16 19.03 -12.16
CA ILE A 339 -8.00 19.65 -11.51
C ILE A 339 -8.32 20.03 -10.06
N ALA A 340 -9.44 20.73 -9.81
CA ALA A 340 -9.85 21.11 -8.46
C ALA A 340 -9.97 19.89 -7.54
N ARG A 341 -10.47 18.80 -8.10
CA ARG A 341 -10.62 17.50 -7.46
C ARG A 341 -9.30 16.82 -7.17
N ALA A 342 -8.37 16.81 -8.11
CA ALA A 342 -7.03 16.25 -7.92
C ALA A 342 -6.24 17.02 -6.84
N ILE A 343 -6.40 18.35 -6.78
CA ILE A 343 -5.76 19.19 -5.76
C ILE A 343 -6.33 18.88 -4.37
N SER A 344 -7.66 18.85 -4.21
CA SER A 344 -8.29 18.70 -2.88
C SER A 344 -8.02 17.35 -2.21
N ILE A 345 -7.66 16.33 -2.98
CA ILE A 345 -7.21 15.02 -2.46
C ILE A 345 -5.68 14.83 -2.47
N GLY A 346 -4.93 15.86 -2.83
CA GLY A 346 -3.46 15.84 -2.83
C GLY A 346 -2.82 15.03 -3.97
N GLN A 347 -3.58 14.68 -5.01
CA GLN A 347 -3.04 14.08 -6.24
C GLN A 347 -2.25 15.09 -7.09
N MET A 348 -2.57 16.38 -6.96
CA MET A 348 -1.82 17.48 -7.56
C MET A 348 -1.42 18.49 -6.48
N ASN A 349 -0.21 19.02 -6.58
CA ASN A 349 0.28 20.05 -5.67
C ASN A 349 -0.32 21.41 -6.06
N THR A 350 -1.04 22.03 -5.13
CA THR A 350 -1.64 23.37 -5.29
C THR A 350 -0.63 24.41 -5.78
N ASN A 351 0.58 24.41 -5.20
CA ASN A 351 1.59 25.41 -5.54
C ASN A 351 2.07 25.23 -6.97
N ASP A 352 2.30 24.00 -7.42
CA ASP A 352 2.75 23.74 -8.79
C ASP A 352 1.70 24.15 -9.83
N VAL A 353 0.41 24.04 -9.48
CA VAL A 353 -0.71 24.43 -10.35
C VAL A 353 -0.83 25.95 -10.47
N PHE A 354 -0.67 26.69 -9.37
CA PHE A 354 -0.88 28.14 -9.36
C PHE A 354 0.41 28.96 -9.55
N ALA A 355 1.60 28.39 -9.31
CA ALA A 355 2.90 29.08 -9.44
C ALA A 355 3.23 29.50 -10.89
N GLN A 356 2.62 28.87 -11.89
CA GLN A 356 2.77 29.27 -13.29
C GLN A 356 2.13 30.65 -13.58
N PHE A 357 1.27 31.15 -12.69
CA PHE A 357 0.47 32.37 -12.89
C PHE A 357 0.89 33.51 -11.96
N ASP A 358 1.37 33.19 -10.75
CA ASP A 358 1.88 34.21 -9.80
C ASP A 358 3.19 34.88 -10.30
N GLN A 359 3.89 34.28 -11.28
CA GLN A 359 5.11 34.87 -11.88
C GLN A 359 4.84 35.96 -12.92
N GLU A 360 3.66 36.04 -13.54
CA GLU A 360 3.33 37.10 -14.50
C GLU A 360 2.86 38.40 -13.79
N GLU A 361 2.22 38.29 -12.62
CA GLU A 361 1.85 39.47 -11.83
C GLU A 361 3.07 40.21 -11.26
N ALA A 362 4.12 39.49 -10.86
CA ALA A 362 5.34 40.09 -10.30
C ALA A 362 6.16 40.88 -11.34
N VAL A 363 6.07 40.53 -12.63
CA VAL A 363 6.77 41.26 -13.70
C VAL A 363 5.96 42.49 -14.15
N SER A 364 4.62 42.44 -14.11
CA SER A 364 3.79 43.58 -14.48
C SER A 364 3.75 44.70 -13.41
N ALA A 365 3.98 44.36 -12.13
CA ALA A 365 4.04 45.33 -11.03
C ALA A 365 5.36 46.12 -10.96
N VAL A 366 6.41 45.68 -11.66
CA VAL A 366 7.71 46.39 -11.73
C VAL A 366 7.73 47.43 -12.87
N TYR A 367 6.74 47.40 -13.78
CA TYR A 367 6.63 48.32 -14.92
C TYR A 367 5.40 49.24 -14.87
N ARG A 368 4.84 49.51 -13.68
CA ARG A 368 3.82 50.55 -13.48
C ARG A 368 4.35 51.72 -12.67
#